data_AF-A0A7S1R0E1-F1
#
_entry.id   AF-A0A7S1R0E1-F1
#
_cell.length_a   1.000
_cell.length_b   1.000
_cell.length_c   1.000
_cell.angle_alpha   90.00
_cell.angle_beta   90.00
_cell.angle_gamma   90.00
#
_symmetry.space_group_name_H-M   'P 1'
#
loop_
_entity.id
_entity.type
_entity.pdbx_description
1 polymer ?
#
loop_
_entity_poly.entity_id
_entity_poly.type
_entity_poly.pdbx_seq_one_letter_code
_entity_poly.pdbx_strand_id
1 'polypeptide(L)'
;AVRGELAKRGLAAVIVTSADPHNSEYVAPCFKRRAKLTGFDGSAGTAVVTQREALLWTDGRYWIEAERTLDEGWVLMKERRGDPTSVPPEEWLSRALNPTEAVGADPTTMTARQWKTMMEKIRLVPTDGNVVDAAAGIVAVPPATPIEVHDSGFSGATPKDRIQTVRDELQKRNCSLAIVTALDEVAWLFNLRGRDVPCSPVFYSYAVVAKDSTHIFVSEEKVPKGVSEHLAQFDIAVHPYDALERVLVKFKGARCTFDDFQASQAVASVACQAELTCVPGPSIVQQLKAIKNAVERKGFVDCHVRDGIALTRFLAWIDREVRAGKCLTEYEASDMLESLRREMAHFVQPSFETIAGSGPNG
;
A
#
# COMPACT_ATOMS: atom_id res chain seq x y z
N ALA A 1 -21.28 0.89 -16.90
CA ALA A 1 -20.75 2.22 -16.53
C ALA A 1 -19.31 2.45 -17.01
N VAL A 2 -18.33 1.63 -16.59
CA VAL A 2 -16.90 1.80 -16.96
C VAL A 2 -16.65 1.94 -18.46
N ARG A 3 -17.20 1.08 -19.32
CA ARG A 3 -17.07 1.22 -20.79
C ARG A 3 -17.59 2.56 -21.33
N GLY A 4 -18.61 3.12 -20.69
CA GLY A 4 -19.11 4.46 -21.00
C GLY A 4 -18.07 5.54 -20.68
N GLU A 5 -17.37 5.43 -19.55
CA GLU A 5 -16.24 6.31 -19.21
C GLU A 5 -15.07 6.15 -20.18
N LEU A 6 -14.76 4.92 -20.63
CA LEU A 6 -13.75 4.69 -21.66
C LEU A 6 -14.09 5.44 -22.96
N ALA A 7 -15.34 5.31 -23.43
CA ALA A 7 -15.80 5.97 -24.65
C ALA A 7 -15.73 7.50 -24.53
N LYS A 8 -16.18 8.07 -23.41
CA LYS A 8 -16.09 9.52 -23.14
C LYS A 8 -14.65 10.04 -23.15
N ARG A 9 -13.72 9.24 -22.66
CA ARG A 9 -12.29 9.59 -22.50
C ARG A 9 -11.43 9.21 -23.71
N GLY A 10 -12.03 8.62 -24.75
CA GLY A 10 -11.29 8.15 -25.93
C GLY A 10 -10.30 7.02 -25.63
N LEU A 11 -10.60 6.17 -24.65
CA LEU A 11 -9.76 5.05 -24.23
C LEU A 11 -10.28 3.74 -24.84
N ALA A 12 -9.36 2.91 -25.33
CA ALA A 12 -9.68 1.57 -25.83
C ALA A 12 -9.74 0.53 -24.69
N ALA A 13 -8.95 0.75 -23.65
CA ALA A 13 -8.95 -0.07 -22.43
C ALA A 13 -8.57 0.76 -21.19
N VAL A 14 -8.87 0.21 -20.02
CA VAL A 14 -8.34 0.70 -18.73
C VAL A 14 -7.75 -0.45 -17.92
N ILE A 15 -6.63 -0.18 -17.25
CA ILE A 15 -6.00 -1.07 -16.27
C ILE A 15 -6.40 -0.59 -14.86
N VAL A 16 -6.87 -1.52 -14.03
CA VAL A 16 -7.26 -1.28 -12.64
C VAL A 16 -6.51 -2.27 -11.75
N THR A 17 -5.53 -1.75 -11.02
CA THR A 17 -4.72 -2.54 -10.09
C THR A 17 -5.39 -2.65 -8.71
N SER A 18 -4.77 -3.42 -7.81
CA SER A 18 -5.19 -3.51 -6.40
C SER A 18 -4.60 -2.40 -5.52
N ALA A 19 -3.63 -1.64 -6.03
CA ALA A 19 -2.84 -0.71 -5.25
C ALA A 19 -3.58 0.60 -4.94
N ASP A 20 -3.24 1.21 -3.82
CA ASP A 20 -3.56 2.59 -3.47
C ASP A 20 -2.40 3.54 -3.90
N PRO A 21 -2.50 4.87 -3.64
CA PRO A 21 -1.45 5.84 -3.99
C PRO A 21 -0.04 5.59 -3.40
N HIS A 22 0.07 4.64 -2.47
CA HIS A 22 1.30 4.32 -1.74
C HIS A 22 1.77 2.88 -1.96
N ASN A 23 1.13 2.15 -2.88
CA ASN A 23 1.41 0.75 -3.16
C ASN A 23 1.33 -0.13 -1.90
N SER A 24 0.31 0.10 -1.07
CA SER A 24 0.03 -0.71 0.12
C SER A 24 -0.43 -2.12 -0.26
N GLU A 25 -0.05 -3.14 0.52
CA GLU A 25 -0.51 -4.52 0.32
C GLU A 25 -1.99 -4.69 0.66
N TYR A 26 -2.39 -4.19 1.83
CA TYR A 26 -3.80 -4.00 2.19
C TYR A 26 -4.15 -2.54 1.94
N VAL A 27 -5.36 -2.28 1.45
CA VAL A 27 -5.82 -0.93 1.12
C VAL A 27 -7.09 -0.58 1.88
N ALA A 28 -7.28 0.71 2.17
CA ALA A 28 -8.54 1.18 2.75
C ALA A 28 -9.74 0.87 1.82
N PRO A 29 -10.95 0.66 2.35
CA PRO A 29 -12.14 0.33 1.55
C PRO A 29 -12.45 1.30 0.39
N CYS A 30 -12.06 2.58 0.52
CA CYS A 30 -12.20 3.56 -0.55
C CYS A 30 -11.37 3.18 -1.79
N PHE A 31 -10.21 2.55 -1.61
CA PHE A 31 -9.27 2.17 -2.67
C PHE A 31 -9.45 0.74 -3.21
N LYS A 32 -10.37 -0.06 -2.65
CA LYS A 32 -10.75 -1.40 -3.15
C LYS A 32 -11.51 -1.36 -4.50
N ARG A 33 -10.97 -0.66 -5.49
CA ARG A 33 -11.63 -0.39 -6.79
C ARG A 33 -11.73 -1.62 -7.66
N ARG A 34 -10.69 -2.46 -7.69
CA ARG A 34 -10.72 -3.75 -8.38
C ARG A 34 -11.82 -4.64 -7.81
N ALA A 35 -11.92 -4.78 -6.48
CA ALA A 35 -12.98 -5.56 -5.85
C ALA A 35 -14.37 -5.00 -6.15
N LYS A 36 -14.58 -3.68 -6.08
CA LYS A 36 -15.85 -3.04 -6.49
C LYS A 36 -16.19 -3.29 -7.97
N LEU A 37 -15.18 -3.38 -8.83
CA LEU A 37 -15.34 -3.58 -10.26
C LEU A 37 -15.63 -5.04 -10.62
N THR A 38 -14.98 -5.99 -9.95
CA THR A 38 -14.99 -7.42 -10.33
C THR A 38 -15.75 -8.33 -9.37
N GLY A 39 -16.11 -7.86 -8.18
CA GLY A 39 -16.61 -8.68 -7.06
C GLY A 39 -15.51 -9.43 -6.30
N PHE A 40 -14.33 -9.62 -6.89
CA PHE A 40 -13.23 -10.39 -6.31
C PHE A 40 -12.39 -9.55 -5.32
N ASP A 41 -12.32 -9.98 -4.05
CA ASP A 41 -11.71 -9.22 -2.94
C ASP A 41 -10.33 -9.74 -2.48
N GLY A 42 -9.76 -10.77 -3.12
CA GLY A 42 -8.41 -11.26 -2.79
C GLY A 42 -7.32 -10.18 -2.85
N SER A 43 -6.24 -10.27 -2.08
CA SER A 43 -5.31 -9.11 -1.95
C SER A 43 -4.51 -8.78 -3.21
N ALA A 44 -4.39 -9.71 -4.16
CA ALA A 44 -3.63 -9.51 -5.40
C ALA A 44 -4.47 -9.68 -6.66
N GLY A 45 -4.28 -8.76 -7.62
CA GLY A 45 -4.84 -8.89 -8.96
C GLY A 45 -4.82 -7.59 -9.77
N THR A 46 -4.99 -7.75 -11.09
CA THR A 46 -5.08 -6.65 -12.04
C THR A 46 -6.26 -6.88 -12.96
N ALA A 47 -7.22 -5.97 -12.96
CA ALA A 47 -8.34 -6.00 -13.89
C ALA A 47 -8.02 -5.16 -15.14
N VAL A 48 -8.39 -5.66 -16.31
CA VAL A 48 -8.36 -4.92 -17.58
C VAL A 48 -9.75 -4.93 -18.16
N VAL A 49 -10.26 -3.75 -18.50
CA VAL A 49 -11.55 -3.61 -19.18
C VAL A 49 -11.31 -2.95 -20.52
N THR A 50 -11.69 -3.63 -21.60
CA THR A 50 -11.74 -3.06 -22.95
C THR A 50 -13.18 -2.69 -23.31
N GLN A 51 -13.38 -2.14 -24.51
CA GLN A 51 -14.72 -1.92 -25.05
C GLN A 51 -15.55 -3.22 -25.20
N ARG A 52 -14.90 -4.39 -25.24
CA ARG A 52 -15.55 -5.68 -25.53
C ARG A 52 -15.37 -6.73 -24.45
N GLU A 53 -14.23 -6.74 -23.78
CA GLU A 53 -13.83 -7.80 -22.84
C GLU A 53 -13.55 -7.21 -21.45
N ALA A 54 -13.61 -8.06 -20.43
CA ALA A 54 -13.18 -7.75 -19.08
C ALA A 54 -12.38 -8.95 -18.57
N LEU A 55 -11.17 -8.71 -18.09
CA LEU A 55 -10.21 -9.75 -17.73
C LEU A 55 -9.64 -9.45 -16.35
N LEU A 56 -9.43 -10.50 -15.54
CA LEU A 56 -8.78 -10.38 -14.23
C LEU A 56 -7.56 -11.29 -14.17
N TRP A 57 -6.38 -10.72 -13.97
CA TRP A 57 -5.18 -11.46 -13.60
C TRP A 57 -5.08 -11.60 -12.09
N THR A 58 -4.78 -12.80 -11.61
CA THR A 58 -4.42 -13.07 -10.21
C THR A 58 -3.56 -14.33 -10.08
N ASP A 59 -2.83 -14.44 -8.97
CA ASP A 59 -1.90 -15.53 -8.72
C ASP A 59 -2.57 -16.78 -8.13
N GLY A 60 -1.79 -17.85 -8.01
CA GLY A 60 -2.25 -19.19 -7.60
C GLY A 60 -2.99 -19.27 -6.27
N ARG A 61 -2.80 -18.29 -5.37
CA ARG A 61 -3.53 -18.23 -4.09
C ARG A 61 -5.02 -18.01 -4.28
N TYR A 62 -5.41 -17.37 -5.39
CA TYR A 62 -6.75 -16.82 -5.56
C TYR A 62 -7.56 -17.44 -6.71
N TRP A 63 -7.05 -18.45 -7.41
CA TRP A 63 -7.75 -19.01 -8.58
C TRP A 63 -9.12 -19.57 -8.23
N ILE A 64 -9.24 -20.36 -7.16
CA ILE A 64 -10.51 -20.96 -6.74
C ILE A 64 -11.51 -19.87 -6.31
N GLU A 65 -11.03 -18.87 -5.58
CA GLU A 65 -11.86 -17.73 -5.14
C GLU A 65 -12.34 -16.91 -6.34
N ALA A 66 -11.46 -16.59 -7.28
CA ALA A 66 -11.79 -15.83 -8.48
C ALA A 66 -12.78 -16.58 -9.38
N GLU A 67 -12.60 -17.89 -9.59
CA GLU A 67 -13.55 -18.72 -10.36
C GLU A 67 -14.95 -18.76 -9.74
N ARG A 68 -15.05 -18.67 -8.41
CA ARG A 68 -16.34 -18.67 -7.70
C ARG A 68 -17.00 -17.29 -7.65
N THR A 69 -16.22 -16.23 -7.74
CA THR A 69 -16.67 -14.86 -7.47
C THR A 69 -16.94 -14.04 -8.74
N LEU A 70 -16.20 -14.32 -9.81
CA LEU A 70 -16.33 -13.57 -11.06
C LEU A 70 -17.62 -13.93 -11.82
N ASP A 71 -18.34 -12.92 -12.29
CA ASP A 71 -19.48 -13.07 -13.18
C ASP A 71 -19.07 -13.59 -14.58
N GLU A 72 -20.01 -14.14 -15.36
CA GLU A 72 -19.78 -14.67 -16.71
C GLU A 72 -19.16 -13.65 -17.71
N GLY A 73 -19.27 -12.35 -17.42
CA GLY A 73 -18.66 -11.29 -18.22
C GLY A 73 -17.15 -11.12 -18.04
N TRP A 74 -16.55 -11.82 -17.08
CA TRP A 74 -15.12 -11.75 -16.76
C TRP A 74 -14.36 -13.00 -17.21
N VAL A 75 -13.18 -12.79 -17.76
CA VAL A 75 -12.23 -13.85 -18.09
C VAL A 75 -11.13 -13.88 -17.02
N LEU A 76 -11.01 -15.01 -16.31
CA LEU A 76 -9.92 -15.23 -15.37
C LEU A 76 -8.62 -15.57 -16.12
N MET A 77 -7.59 -14.76 -15.88
CA MET A 77 -6.25 -14.92 -16.40
C MET A 77 -5.34 -15.43 -15.27
N LYS A 78 -5.00 -16.73 -15.30
CA LYS A 78 -4.22 -17.37 -14.22
C LYS A 78 -2.74 -16.99 -14.32
N GLU A 79 -2.30 -16.07 -13.49
CA GLU A 79 -0.91 -15.61 -13.46
C GLU A 79 0.00 -16.68 -12.84
N ARG A 80 1.05 -17.05 -13.56
CA ARG A 80 2.04 -18.03 -13.11
C ARG A 80 3.43 -17.43 -13.25
N ARG A 81 4.00 -17.05 -12.11
CA ARG A 81 5.33 -16.42 -12.07
C ARG A 81 6.38 -17.37 -12.64
N GLY A 82 7.09 -16.93 -13.67
CA GLY A 82 8.14 -17.71 -14.32
C GLY A 82 7.65 -18.74 -15.34
N ASP A 83 6.34 -18.84 -15.59
CA ASP A 83 5.78 -19.68 -16.64
C ASP A 83 5.68 -18.86 -17.95
N PRO A 84 6.37 -19.26 -19.03
CA PRO A 84 6.33 -18.54 -20.31
C PRO A 84 4.95 -18.60 -20.99
N THR A 85 4.04 -19.46 -20.53
CA THR A 85 2.65 -19.51 -21.02
C THR A 85 1.74 -18.49 -20.33
N SER A 86 2.18 -17.89 -19.22
CA SER A 86 1.46 -16.83 -18.53
C SER A 86 1.61 -15.52 -19.29
N VAL A 87 0.53 -15.08 -19.95
CA VAL A 87 0.52 -13.82 -20.72
C VAL A 87 0.22 -12.65 -19.76
N PRO A 88 1.14 -11.71 -19.52
CA PRO A 88 0.88 -10.55 -18.66
C PRO A 88 -0.06 -9.53 -19.34
N PRO A 89 -0.68 -8.61 -18.56
CA PRO A 89 -1.67 -7.66 -19.08
C PRO A 89 -1.19 -6.84 -20.28
N GLU A 90 0.03 -6.31 -20.24
CA GLU A 90 0.61 -5.50 -21.31
C GLU A 90 0.85 -6.30 -22.59
N GLU A 91 1.20 -7.59 -22.47
CA GLU A 91 1.37 -8.45 -23.65
C GLU A 91 0.02 -8.80 -24.26
N TRP A 92 -0.99 -9.12 -23.44
CA TRP A 92 -2.35 -9.37 -23.92
C TRP A 92 -2.91 -8.15 -24.64
N LEU A 93 -2.78 -6.97 -24.02
CA LEU A 93 -3.24 -5.70 -24.60
C LEU A 93 -2.52 -5.36 -25.92
N SER A 94 -1.21 -5.62 -26.02
CA SER A 94 -0.45 -5.37 -27.26
C SER A 94 -0.91 -6.23 -28.45
N ARG A 95 -1.51 -7.39 -28.17
CA ARG A 95 -2.08 -8.29 -29.18
C ARG A 95 -3.53 -7.94 -29.49
N ALA A 96 -4.27 -7.44 -28.50
CA ALA A 96 -5.70 -7.17 -28.62
C ALA A 96 -6.02 -5.79 -29.23
N LEU A 97 -5.11 -4.81 -29.12
CA LEU A 97 -5.32 -3.43 -29.53
C LEU A 97 -4.35 -2.99 -30.63
N ASN A 98 -4.74 -1.97 -31.40
CA ASN A 98 -3.83 -1.31 -32.32
C ASN A 98 -2.79 -0.47 -31.53
N PRO A 99 -1.54 -0.36 -31.99
CA PRO A 99 -0.49 0.40 -31.28
C PRO A 99 -0.81 1.88 -31.01
N THR A 100 -1.75 2.46 -31.78
CA THR A 100 -2.18 3.86 -31.62
C THR A 100 -3.33 4.02 -30.62
N GLU A 101 -3.97 2.94 -30.18
CA GLU A 101 -5.09 3.01 -29.25
C GLU A 101 -4.61 3.24 -27.82
N ALA A 102 -5.24 4.20 -27.12
CA ALA A 102 -4.85 4.58 -25.77
C ALA A 102 -5.38 3.60 -24.73
N VAL A 103 -4.47 3.12 -23.87
CA VAL A 103 -4.80 2.36 -22.66
C VAL A 103 -4.68 3.29 -21.47
N GLY A 104 -5.78 3.50 -20.74
CA GLY A 104 -5.78 4.36 -19.56
C GLY A 104 -5.33 3.61 -18.31
N ALA A 105 -4.62 4.30 -17.43
CA ALA A 105 -4.43 3.86 -16.06
C ALA A 105 -4.32 5.07 -15.11
N ASP A 106 -4.78 4.90 -13.88
CA ASP A 106 -4.62 5.90 -12.83
C ASP A 106 -3.14 5.92 -12.39
N PRO A 107 -2.41 7.03 -12.60
CA PRO A 107 -0.98 7.10 -12.30
C PRO A 107 -0.69 7.00 -10.80
N THR A 108 -1.69 7.16 -9.94
CA THR A 108 -1.52 6.99 -8.49
C THR A 108 -1.48 5.52 -8.09
N THR A 109 -2.11 4.61 -8.84
CA THR A 109 -2.26 3.19 -8.45
C THR A 109 -1.30 2.25 -9.17
N MET A 110 -0.26 2.79 -9.82
CA MET A 110 0.77 2.00 -10.50
C MET A 110 2.14 2.54 -10.13
N THR A 111 3.08 1.66 -9.84
CA THR A 111 4.45 2.09 -9.52
C THR A 111 5.13 2.68 -10.75
N ALA A 112 6.06 3.61 -10.56
CA ALA A 112 6.82 4.21 -11.65
C ALA A 112 7.55 3.15 -12.48
N ARG A 113 8.04 2.08 -11.84
CA ARG A 113 8.65 0.94 -12.52
C ARG A 113 7.64 0.16 -13.37
N GLN A 114 6.48 -0.19 -12.82
CA GLN A 114 5.44 -0.89 -13.58
C GLN A 114 4.97 -0.08 -14.78
N TRP A 115 4.71 1.22 -14.57
CA TRP A 115 4.30 2.13 -15.62
C TRP A 115 5.31 2.17 -16.77
N LYS A 116 6.59 2.34 -16.45
CA LYS A 116 7.67 2.35 -17.43
C LYS A 116 7.72 1.05 -18.25
N THR A 117 7.65 -0.10 -17.59
CA THR A 117 7.66 -1.42 -18.27
C THR A 117 6.46 -1.57 -19.22
N MET A 118 5.26 -1.19 -18.79
CA MET A 118 4.06 -1.30 -19.62
C MET A 118 4.10 -0.38 -20.86
N MET A 119 4.65 0.83 -20.72
CA MET A 119 4.81 1.76 -21.86
C MET A 119 5.69 1.22 -22.98
N GLU A 120 6.55 0.23 -22.73
CA GLU A 120 7.37 -0.41 -23.77
C GLU A 120 6.55 -1.30 -24.71
N LYS A 121 5.33 -1.70 -24.29
CA LYS A 121 4.47 -2.64 -25.02
C LYS A 121 3.18 -2.02 -25.53
N ILE A 122 2.65 -1.01 -24.83
CA ILE A 122 1.35 -0.41 -25.11
C ILE A 122 1.40 1.11 -25.00
N ARG A 123 0.48 1.81 -25.67
CA ARG A 123 0.28 3.26 -25.53
C ARG A 123 -0.47 3.55 -24.22
N LEU A 124 0.23 3.44 -23.10
CA LEU A 124 -0.29 3.73 -21.77
C LEU A 124 -0.37 5.25 -21.54
N VAL A 125 -1.52 5.73 -21.08
CA VAL A 125 -1.76 7.17 -20.80
C VAL A 125 -2.33 7.36 -19.40
N PRO A 126 -1.92 8.41 -18.67
CA PRO A 126 -2.49 8.73 -17.37
C PRO A 126 -3.94 9.18 -17.52
N THR A 127 -4.82 8.65 -16.68
CA THR A 127 -6.21 9.12 -16.59
C THR A 127 -6.32 10.30 -15.65
N ASP A 128 -7.18 11.26 -15.99
CA ASP A 128 -7.60 12.31 -15.04
C ASP A 128 -8.61 11.72 -14.04
N GLY A 129 -8.14 11.49 -12.81
CA GLY A 129 -8.86 10.74 -11.80
C GLY A 129 -9.03 9.25 -12.14
N ASN A 130 -9.73 8.53 -11.26
CA ASN A 130 -9.94 7.10 -11.42
C ASN A 130 -11.20 6.78 -12.23
N VAL A 131 -11.07 5.94 -13.26
CA VAL A 131 -12.18 5.57 -14.15
C VAL A 131 -13.28 4.79 -13.43
N VAL A 132 -12.93 3.96 -12.42
CA VAL A 132 -13.91 3.20 -11.65
C VAL A 132 -14.72 4.13 -10.75
N ASP A 133 -14.04 5.06 -10.07
CA ASP A 133 -14.68 6.05 -9.22
C ASP A 133 -15.63 6.95 -10.03
N ALA A 134 -15.18 7.44 -11.19
CA ALA A 134 -15.99 8.24 -12.11
C ALA A 134 -17.22 7.46 -12.62
N ALA A 135 -17.05 6.19 -12.97
CA ALA A 135 -18.15 5.33 -13.42
C ALA A 135 -19.19 5.05 -12.32
N ALA A 136 -18.76 5.03 -11.06
CA ALA A 136 -19.61 4.87 -9.88
C ALA A 136 -20.17 6.20 -9.35
N GLY A 137 -19.70 7.35 -9.86
CA GLY A 137 -20.10 8.67 -9.37
C GLY A 137 -19.62 8.95 -7.94
N ILE A 138 -18.48 8.37 -7.53
CA ILE A 138 -17.92 8.51 -6.19
C ILE A 138 -16.56 9.22 -6.23
N VAL A 139 -16.15 9.80 -5.11
CA VAL A 139 -14.79 10.28 -4.87
C VAL A 139 -14.21 9.48 -3.72
N ALA A 140 -13.08 8.82 -3.94
CA ALA A 140 -12.40 8.11 -2.87
C ALA A 140 -11.85 9.11 -1.85
N VAL A 141 -12.36 9.05 -0.62
CA VAL A 141 -11.86 9.85 0.51
C VAL A 141 -11.08 8.90 1.43
N PRO A 142 -9.76 9.09 1.60
CA PRO A 142 -8.99 8.30 2.56
C PRO A 142 -9.53 8.48 3.98
N PRO A 143 -9.39 7.47 4.86
CA PRO A 143 -9.75 7.62 6.26
C PRO A 143 -8.99 8.79 6.90
N ALA A 144 -9.65 9.54 7.79
CA ALA A 144 -9.08 10.69 8.49
C ALA A 144 -8.81 10.38 9.98
N THR A 145 -8.51 9.12 10.31
CA THR A 145 -8.25 8.70 11.69
C THR A 145 -7.07 9.46 12.31
N PRO A 146 -7.17 9.94 13.57
CA PRO A 146 -6.05 10.59 14.24
C PRO A 146 -4.82 9.69 14.34
N ILE A 147 -3.64 10.28 14.15
CA ILE A 147 -2.36 9.60 14.32
C ILE A 147 -1.84 9.75 15.76
N GLU A 148 -0.98 8.83 16.16
CA GLU A 148 -0.43 8.74 17.51
C GLU A 148 1.10 8.71 17.48
N VAL A 149 1.73 9.27 18.52
CA VAL A 149 3.18 9.17 18.71
C VAL A 149 3.54 7.76 19.18
N HIS A 150 4.51 7.15 18.50
CA HIS A 150 5.11 5.89 18.93
C HIS A 150 6.32 6.18 19.81
N ASP A 151 6.17 5.93 21.11
CA ASP A 151 7.18 6.24 22.11
C ASP A 151 8.56 5.66 21.78
N SER A 152 9.62 6.44 22.02
CA SER A 152 10.99 6.06 21.70
C SER A 152 11.51 4.89 22.56
N GLY A 153 10.88 4.62 23.69
CA GLY A 153 11.08 3.41 24.49
C GLY A 153 10.66 2.12 23.78
N PHE A 154 9.79 2.18 22.77
CA PHE A 154 9.49 1.04 21.89
C PHE A 154 10.34 1.04 20.62
N SER A 155 10.71 2.21 20.10
CA SER A 155 11.39 2.33 18.80
C SER A 155 12.90 2.35 18.87
N GLY A 156 13.48 2.67 20.04
CA GLY A 156 14.93 2.69 20.28
C GLY A 156 15.71 3.81 19.58
N ALA A 157 15.04 4.73 18.88
CA ALA A 157 15.66 5.85 18.18
C ALA A 157 14.67 7.01 18.03
N THR A 158 15.15 8.25 18.03
CA THR A 158 14.30 9.42 17.78
C THR A 158 14.13 9.68 16.27
N PRO A 159 13.12 10.47 15.86
CA PRO A 159 13.03 10.95 14.47
C PRO A 159 14.30 11.66 14.02
N LYS A 160 14.91 12.47 14.90
CA LYS A 160 16.18 13.16 14.62
C LYS A 160 17.30 12.21 14.22
N ASP A 161 17.48 11.11 14.97
CA ASP A 161 18.53 10.12 14.70
C ASP A 161 18.30 9.44 13.33
N ARG A 162 17.04 9.09 13.03
CA ARG A 162 16.65 8.45 11.77
C ARG A 162 16.83 9.39 10.58
N ILE A 163 16.38 10.64 10.69
CA ILE A 163 16.53 11.67 9.66
C ILE A 163 18.02 11.93 9.39
N GLN A 164 18.86 12.02 10.43
CA GLN A 164 20.29 12.20 10.25
C GLN A 164 20.92 11.03 9.51
N THR A 165 20.58 9.79 9.88
CA THR A 165 21.07 8.59 9.17
C THR A 165 20.64 8.58 7.70
N VAL A 166 19.40 9.00 7.39
CA VAL A 166 18.93 9.15 6.00
C VAL A 166 19.75 10.20 5.25
N ARG A 167 20.07 11.34 5.86
CA ARG A 167 20.92 12.38 5.26
C ARG A 167 22.34 11.88 4.96
N ASP A 168 22.90 11.09 5.87
CA ASP A 168 24.23 10.49 5.67
C ASP A 168 24.23 9.51 4.48
N GLU A 169 23.18 8.70 4.34
CA GLU A 169 23.01 7.80 3.19
C GLU A 169 22.75 8.56 1.86
N LEU A 170 22.01 9.68 1.92
CA LEU A 170 21.83 10.55 0.76
C LEU A 170 23.16 11.09 0.24
N GLN A 171 24.05 11.53 1.13
CA GLN A 171 25.39 12.00 0.77
C GLN A 171 26.21 10.90 0.07
N LYS A 172 26.20 9.68 0.59
CA LYS A 172 26.88 8.52 -0.03
C LYS A 172 26.37 8.23 -1.45
N ARG A 173 25.08 8.46 -1.71
CA ARG A 173 24.44 8.29 -3.03
C ARG A 173 24.54 9.53 -3.93
N ASN A 174 25.24 10.58 -3.52
CA ASN A 174 25.30 11.87 -4.21
C ASN A 174 23.89 12.41 -4.54
N CYS A 175 22.97 12.29 -3.58
CA CYS A 175 21.61 12.82 -3.64
C CYS A 175 21.44 13.85 -2.52
N SER A 176 20.56 14.83 -2.72
CA SER A 176 20.25 15.88 -1.74
C SER A 176 18.81 15.83 -1.23
N LEU A 177 18.01 14.90 -1.76
CA LEU A 177 16.59 14.76 -1.47
C LEU A 177 16.15 13.30 -1.52
N ALA A 178 15.44 12.82 -0.50
CA ALA A 178 14.69 11.56 -0.55
C ALA A 178 13.19 11.85 -0.53
N ILE A 179 12.43 11.22 -1.42
CA ILE A 179 10.97 11.20 -1.39
C ILE A 179 10.53 9.81 -0.88
N VAL A 180 9.80 9.78 0.22
CA VAL A 180 9.34 8.57 0.90
C VAL A 180 7.83 8.45 0.68
N THR A 181 7.42 7.35 0.07
CA THR A 181 6.02 7.11 -0.31
C THR A 181 5.38 5.94 0.43
N ALA A 182 6.14 4.97 0.93
CA ALA A 182 5.58 3.85 1.67
C ALA A 182 5.08 4.31 3.05
N LEU A 183 3.86 3.95 3.42
CA LEU A 183 3.24 4.45 4.65
C LEU A 183 3.95 3.97 5.92
N ASP A 184 4.48 2.75 5.89
CA ASP A 184 5.23 2.15 6.99
C ASP A 184 6.62 2.80 7.16
N GLU A 185 7.24 3.24 6.06
CA GLU A 185 8.47 4.03 6.09
C GLU A 185 8.25 5.42 6.70
N VAL A 186 7.16 6.12 6.34
CA VAL A 186 6.84 7.43 6.93
C VAL A 186 6.54 7.27 8.44
N ALA A 187 5.73 6.26 8.80
CA ALA A 187 5.42 5.93 10.18
C ALA A 187 6.69 5.60 11.01
N TRP A 188 7.63 4.84 10.43
CA TRP A 188 8.90 4.55 11.08
C TRP A 188 9.77 5.81 11.17
N LEU A 189 9.98 6.55 10.09
CA LEU A 189 10.88 7.72 10.06
C LEU A 189 10.55 8.74 11.16
N PHE A 190 9.26 8.96 11.44
CA PHE A 190 8.80 9.98 12.37
C PHE A 190 8.31 9.46 13.73
N ASN A 191 8.43 8.16 14.01
CA ASN A 191 7.87 7.54 15.22
C ASN A 191 6.37 7.87 15.37
N LEU A 192 5.60 7.63 14.30
CA LEU A 192 4.15 7.84 14.28
C LEU A 192 3.45 6.53 13.92
N ARG A 193 2.21 6.34 14.37
CA ARG A 193 1.34 5.24 13.97
C ARG A 193 -0.05 5.76 13.66
N GLY A 194 -0.77 5.03 12.82
CA GLY A 194 -2.13 5.35 12.40
C GLY A 194 -3.00 4.10 12.31
N ARG A 195 -4.21 4.28 11.79
CA ARG A 195 -5.22 3.21 11.65
C ARG A 195 -5.98 3.28 10.33
N ASP A 196 -5.39 3.88 9.31
CA ASP A 196 -6.10 4.10 8.04
C ASP A 196 -6.21 2.82 7.21
N VAL A 197 -5.24 1.92 7.37
CA VAL A 197 -5.21 0.65 6.65
C VAL A 197 -5.52 -0.46 7.64
N PRO A 198 -6.56 -1.29 7.39
CA PRO A 198 -6.85 -2.43 8.23
C PRO A 198 -5.59 -3.31 8.40
N CYS A 199 -5.38 -3.81 9.61
CA CYS A 199 -4.26 -4.69 9.96
C CYS A 199 -2.85 -4.07 9.88
N SER A 200 -2.73 -2.80 9.44
CA SER A 200 -1.46 -2.09 9.32
C SER A 200 -1.51 -0.78 10.09
N PRO A 201 -0.67 -0.56 11.12
CA PRO A 201 -0.75 0.63 11.97
C PRO A 201 -0.10 1.87 11.30
N VAL A 202 -0.58 2.22 10.11
CA VAL A 202 -0.04 3.26 9.22
C VAL A 202 -1.11 4.30 8.87
N PHE A 203 -0.70 5.40 8.23
CA PHE A 203 -1.56 6.51 7.86
C PHE A 203 -1.16 7.12 6.52
N TYR A 204 -2.14 7.52 5.72
CA TYR A 204 -1.92 8.10 4.39
C TYR A 204 -1.07 9.37 4.48
N SER A 205 0.16 9.27 3.98
CA SER A 205 1.15 10.34 4.07
C SER A 205 2.32 10.17 3.13
N TYR A 206 2.98 11.27 2.80
CA TYR A 206 4.30 11.29 2.16
C TYR A 206 5.32 11.94 3.10
N ALA A 207 6.60 11.68 2.86
CA ALA A 207 7.67 12.45 3.50
C ALA A 207 8.75 12.87 2.50
N VAL A 208 9.37 14.00 2.76
CA VAL A 208 10.54 14.49 2.03
C VAL A 208 11.64 14.82 3.01
N VAL A 209 12.80 14.18 2.84
CA VAL A 209 14.01 14.47 3.62
C VAL A 209 15.01 15.15 2.70
N ALA A 210 15.26 16.43 2.95
CA ALA A 210 16.30 17.20 2.28
C ALA A 210 17.53 17.33 3.19
N LYS A 211 18.59 17.91 2.63
CA LYS A 211 19.83 18.22 3.37
C LYS A 211 19.57 19.00 4.66
N ASP A 212 18.78 20.08 4.57
CA ASP A 212 18.61 21.05 5.66
C ASP A 212 17.15 21.19 6.14
N SER A 213 16.22 20.43 5.56
CA SER A 213 14.80 20.47 5.94
C SER A 213 14.16 19.08 5.88
N THR A 214 13.04 18.92 6.59
CA THR A 214 12.24 17.71 6.57
C THR A 214 10.76 18.05 6.54
N HIS A 215 10.01 17.34 5.72
CA HIS A 215 8.61 17.62 5.43
C HIS A 215 7.78 16.35 5.54
N ILE A 216 6.61 16.44 6.16
CA ILE A 216 5.58 15.41 6.16
C ILE A 216 4.32 15.98 5.48
N PHE A 217 3.68 15.19 4.64
CA PHE A 217 2.46 15.53 3.92
C PHE A 217 1.36 14.62 4.44
N VAL A 218 0.41 15.19 5.18
CA VAL A 218 -0.64 14.44 5.88
C VAL A 218 -1.86 15.34 6.03
N SER A 219 -3.07 14.75 6.04
CA SER A 219 -4.28 15.54 6.30
C SER A 219 -4.22 16.18 7.70
N GLU A 220 -4.53 17.48 7.78
CA GLU A 220 -4.49 18.24 9.03
C GLU A 220 -5.41 17.64 10.12
N GLU A 221 -6.56 17.09 9.71
CA GLU A 221 -7.53 16.43 10.60
C GLU A 221 -6.94 15.25 11.37
N LYS A 222 -5.85 14.67 10.85
CA LYS A 222 -5.17 13.53 11.46
C LYS A 222 -4.24 13.93 12.59
N VAL A 223 -3.80 15.18 12.67
CA VAL A 223 -2.67 15.61 13.49
C VAL A 223 -3.16 16.24 14.80
N PRO A 224 -3.37 15.46 15.88
CA PRO A 224 -3.71 16.03 17.17
C PRO A 224 -2.54 16.86 17.74
N LYS A 225 -2.85 17.71 18.72
CA LYS A 225 -1.88 18.61 19.36
C LYS A 225 -0.58 17.92 19.77
N GLY A 226 -0.65 16.76 20.44
CA GLY A 226 0.55 16.04 20.87
C GLY A 226 1.44 15.56 19.73
N VAL A 227 0.86 15.23 18.57
CA VAL A 227 1.64 14.88 17.37
C VAL A 227 2.22 16.11 16.70
N SER A 228 1.47 17.22 16.65
CA SER A 228 1.98 18.49 16.16
C SER A 228 3.19 18.97 16.98
N GLU A 229 3.12 18.87 18.31
CA GLU A 229 4.21 19.20 19.24
C GLU A 229 5.42 18.28 19.04
N HIS A 230 5.20 16.96 18.90
CA HIS A 230 6.26 16.00 18.58
C HIS A 230 6.96 16.31 17.25
N LEU A 231 6.21 16.61 16.19
CA LEU A 231 6.79 16.98 14.89
C LEU A 231 7.57 18.29 14.96
N ALA A 232 7.03 19.30 15.65
CA ALA A 232 7.69 20.58 15.86
C ALA A 232 8.99 20.45 16.67
N GLN A 233 9.02 19.58 17.69
CA GLN A 233 10.23 19.30 18.48
C GLN A 233 11.42 18.82 17.62
N PHE A 234 11.15 18.19 16.48
CA PHE A 234 12.17 17.67 15.57
C PHE A 234 12.31 18.49 14.27
N ASP A 235 11.80 19.73 14.25
CA ASP A 235 11.85 20.65 13.10
C ASP A 235 11.23 20.05 11.81
N ILE A 236 10.19 19.23 11.96
CA ILE A 236 9.49 18.60 10.83
C ILE A 236 8.31 19.50 10.42
N ALA A 237 8.38 20.02 9.19
CA ALA A 237 7.30 20.85 8.65
C ALA A 237 6.13 19.99 8.16
N VAL A 238 4.93 20.31 8.61
CA VAL A 238 3.67 19.64 8.24
C VAL A 238 3.01 20.37 7.07
N HIS A 239 2.57 19.62 6.06
CA HIS A 239 1.86 20.13 4.89
C HIS A 239 0.59 19.32 4.63
N PRO A 240 -0.41 19.90 3.94
CA PRO A 240 -1.53 19.13 3.40
C PRO A 240 -1.07 17.95 2.53
N TYR A 241 -1.83 16.86 2.54
CA TYR A 241 -1.49 15.62 1.85
C TYR A 241 -1.24 15.80 0.33
N ASP A 242 -1.99 16.69 -0.31
CA ASP A 242 -1.93 17.00 -1.74
C ASP A 242 -0.87 18.06 -2.11
N ALA A 243 -0.12 18.58 -1.13
CA ALA A 243 0.83 19.68 -1.34
C ALA A 243 2.23 19.24 -1.84
N LEU A 244 2.42 17.96 -2.19
CA LEU A 244 3.73 17.40 -2.55
C LEU A 244 4.41 18.18 -3.68
N GLU A 245 3.69 18.43 -4.78
CA GLU A 245 4.20 19.20 -5.92
C GLU A 245 4.65 20.61 -5.51
N ARG A 246 3.80 21.33 -4.78
CA ARG A 246 4.05 22.70 -4.31
C ARG A 246 5.31 22.80 -3.44
N VAL A 247 5.67 21.75 -2.72
CA VAL A 247 6.89 21.74 -1.91
C VAL A 247 8.10 21.30 -2.75
N LEU A 248 7.96 20.32 -3.64
CA LEU A 248 9.06 19.81 -4.44
C LEU A 248 9.64 20.84 -5.41
N VAL A 249 8.83 21.77 -5.94
CA VAL A 249 9.33 22.87 -6.81
C VAL A 249 10.40 23.74 -6.14
N LYS A 250 10.45 23.80 -4.80
CA LYS A 250 11.47 24.54 -4.04
C LYS A 250 12.85 23.88 -4.11
N PHE A 251 12.92 22.62 -4.53
CA PHE A 251 14.15 21.84 -4.67
C PHE A 251 14.57 21.69 -6.13
N LYS A 252 14.08 22.54 -7.04
CA LYS A 252 14.44 22.52 -8.47
C LYS A 252 15.95 22.32 -8.69
N GLY A 253 16.31 21.37 -9.55
CA GLY A 253 17.69 21.01 -9.86
C GLY A 253 18.36 20.09 -8.83
N ALA A 254 17.71 19.78 -7.71
CA ALA A 254 18.22 18.80 -6.74
C ALA A 254 18.27 17.39 -7.35
N ARG A 255 19.23 16.60 -6.88
CA ARG A 255 19.31 15.17 -7.16
C ARG A 255 18.47 14.43 -6.13
N CYS A 256 17.33 13.87 -6.55
CA CYS A 256 16.41 13.18 -5.66
C CYS A 256 16.48 11.66 -5.85
N THR A 257 16.09 10.93 -4.82
CA THR A 257 15.91 9.47 -4.87
C THR A 257 14.56 9.08 -4.29
N PHE A 258 13.95 8.07 -4.88
CA PHE A 258 12.77 7.38 -4.39
C PHE A 258 12.83 5.94 -4.90
N ASP A 259 12.14 5.04 -4.20
CA ASP A 259 12.02 3.66 -4.62
C ASP A 259 10.99 3.56 -5.74
N ASP A 260 11.42 3.30 -6.97
CA ASP A 260 10.54 3.24 -8.13
C ASP A 260 9.73 1.93 -8.20
N PHE A 261 10.05 0.94 -7.35
CA PHE A 261 9.21 -0.24 -7.12
C PHE A 261 8.08 0.05 -6.13
N GLN A 262 8.09 1.18 -5.43
CA GLN A 262 7.07 1.54 -4.44
C GLN A 262 6.34 2.84 -4.76
N ALA A 263 7.06 3.87 -5.21
CA ALA A 263 6.50 5.15 -5.57
C ALA A 263 5.61 5.04 -6.81
N SER A 264 4.44 5.67 -6.75
CA SER A 264 3.52 5.70 -7.88
C SER A 264 4.06 6.51 -9.05
N GLN A 265 3.56 6.26 -10.25
CA GLN A 265 3.87 7.07 -11.43
C GLN A 265 3.52 8.55 -11.19
N ALA A 266 2.48 8.84 -10.42
CA ALA A 266 2.12 10.21 -10.04
C ALA A 266 3.26 10.92 -9.31
N VAL A 267 3.92 10.25 -8.36
CA VAL A 267 5.08 10.82 -7.64
C VAL A 267 6.25 11.07 -8.60
N ALA A 268 6.53 10.13 -9.52
CA ALA A 268 7.57 10.31 -10.53
C ALA A 268 7.26 11.49 -11.48
N SER A 269 6.00 11.65 -11.88
CA SER A 269 5.54 12.78 -12.69
C SER A 269 5.71 14.11 -11.96
N VAL A 270 5.33 14.18 -10.69
CA VAL A 270 5.51 15.38 -9.85
C VAL A 270 7.00 15.72 -9.68
N ALA A 271 7.86 14.72 -9.45
CA ALA A 271 9.30 14.94 -9.35
C ALA A 271 9.90 15.47 -10.67
N CYS A 272 9.41 14.97 -11.81
CA CYS A 272 9.79 15.46 -13.13
C CYS A 272 9.34 16.90 -13.37
N GLN A 273 8.09 17.23 -13.04
CA GLN A 273 7.53 18.59 -13.13
C GLN A 273 8.27 19.60 -12.24
N ALA A 274 8.73 19.16 -11.07
CA ALA A 274 9.58 19.95 -10.17
C ALA A 274 11.04 20.09 -10.65
N GLU A 275 11.37 19.59 -11.85
CA GLU A 275 12.71 19.65 -12.46
C GLU A 275 13.79 19.01 -11.57
N LEU A 276 13.46 17.89 -10.92
CA LEU A 276 14.39 17.11 -10.11
C LEU A 276 15.16 16.10 -10.98
N THR A 277 16.45 15.93 -10.69
CA THR A 277 17.24 14.85 -11.28
C THR A 277 17.01 13.57 -10.46
N CYS A 278 16.11 12.72 -10.95
CA CYS A 278 15.74 11.49 -10.26
C CYS A 278 16.81 10.40 -10.42
N VAL A 279 17.26 9.84 -9.31
CA VAL A 279 18.17 8.70 -9.23
C VAL A 279 17.38 7.51 -8.66
N PRO A 280 16.95 6.56 -9.52
CA PRO A 280 16.25 5.36 -9.06
C PRO A 280 17.12 4.56 -8.09
N GLY A 281 16.50 4.01 -7.06
CA GLY A 281 17.20 3.12 -6.13
C GLY A 281 16.30 2.65 -5.00
N PRO A 282 16.70 1.58 -4.29
CA PRO A 282 15.92 1.06 -3.18
C PRO A 282 15.75 2.13 -2.10
N SER A 283 14.60 2.14 -1.42
CA SER A 283 14.38 3.08 -0.32
C SER A 283 15.47 2.98 0.75
N ILE A 284 16.05 4.13 1.10
CA ILE A 284 16.98 4.26 2.22
C ILE A 284 16.27 3.85 3.53
N VAL A 285 15.05 4.32 3.73
CA VAL A 285 14.29 4.06 4.97
C VAL A 285 13.95 2.57 5.10
N GLN A 286 13.57 1.92 4.00
CA GLN A 286 13.34 0.48 3.98
C GLN A 286 14.57 -0.31 4.42
N GLN A 287 15.75 0.04 3.88
CA GLN A 287 17.01 -0.61 4.24
C GLN A 287 17.37 -0.41 5.71
N LEU A 288 17.17 0.80 6.24
CA LEU A 288 17.45 1.11 7.64
C LEU A 288 16.53 0.33 8.59
N LYS A 289 15.21 0.33 8.35
CA LYS A 289 14.24 -0.35 9.21
C LYS A 289 14.25 -1.88 9.06
N ALA A 290 14.88 -2.41 8.01
CA ALA A 290 15.04 -3.84 7.85
C ALA A 290 15.89 -4.44 8.99
N ILE A 291 16.88 -3.69 9.50
CA ILE A 291 17.78 -4.11 10.57
C ILE A 291 17.31 -3.53 11.90
N LYS A 292 16.66 -4.35 12.72
CA LYS A 292 16.04 -3.91 13.98
C LYS A 292 17.11 -3.61 15.02
N ASN A 293 16.99 -2.49 15.73
CA ASN A 293 17.88 -2.17 16.84
C ASN A 293 17.59 -3.03 18.08
N ALA A 294 18.39 -2.89 19.14
CA ALA A 294 18.26 -3.73 20.33
C ALA A 294 16.90 -3.59 21.04
N VAL A 295 16.34 -2.38 21.07
CA VAL A 295 15.04 -2.08 21.69
C VAL A 295 13.92 -2.69 20.86
N GLU A 296 13.93 -2.49 19.54
CA GLU A 296 12.94 -3.08 18.63
C GLU A 296 12.97 -4.62 18.72
N ARG A 297 14.16 -5.25 18.68
CA ARG A 297 14.30 -6.71 18.81
C ARG A 297 13.75 -7.22 20.14
N LYS A 298 14.01 -6.52 21.24
CA LYS A 298 13.43 -6.88 22.54
C LYS A 298 11.91 -6.77 22.48
N GLY A 299 11.37 -5.70 21.89
CA GLY A 299 9.93 -5.52 21.68
C GLY A 299 9.30 -6.66 20.88
N PHE A 300 9.99 -7.15 19.83
CA PHE A 300 9.57 -8.34 19.07
C PHE A 300 9.53 -9.59 19.96
N VAL A 301 10.56 -9.85 20.77
CA VAL A 301 10.56 -10.99 21.70
C VAL A 301 9.40 -10.88 22.68
N ASP A 302 9.25 -9.72 23.33
CA ASP A 302 8.23 -9.51 24.35
C ASP A 302 6.81 -9.67 23.76
N CYS A 303 6.56 -9.18 22.53
CA CYS A 303 5.25 -9.33 21.90
C CYS A 303 4.94 -10.77 21.49
N HIS A 304 5.94 -11.53 21.00
CA HIS A 304 5.76 -12.95 20.67
C HIS A 304 5.52 -13.81 21.91
N VAL A 305 6.12 -13.47 23.06
CA VAL A 305 5.80 -14.15 24.33
C VAL A 305 4.33 -13.93 24.69
N ARG A 306 3.83 -12.69 24.60
CA ARG A 306 2.41 -12.39 24.86
C ARG A 306 1.48 -13.10 23.87
N ASP A 307 1.79 -13.08 22.56
CA ASP A 307 1.00 -13.78 21.55
C ASP A 307 1.01 -15.30 21.77
N GLY A 308 2.14 -15.87 22.19
CA GLY A 308 2.26 -17.28 22.55
C GLY A 308 1.35 -17.68 23.72
N ILE A 309 1.14 -16.79 24.70
CA ILE A 309 0.17 -17.01 25.79
C ILE A 309 -1.26 -17.06 25.23
N ALA A 310 -1.64 -16.09 24.39
CA ALA A 310 -2.97 -16.07 23.76
C ALA A 310 -3.21 -17.32 22.90
N LEU A 311 -2.23 -17.71 22.08
CA LEU A 311 -2.32 -18.90 21.23
C LEU A 311 -2.41 -20.20 22.07
N THR A 312 -1.65 -20.31 23.15
CA THR A 312 -1.71 -21.48 24.05
C THR A 312 -3.10 -21.59 24.70
N ARG A 313 -3.65 -20.46 25.17
CA ARG A 313 -5.02 -20.41 25.72
C ARG A 313 -6.06 -20.79 24.68
N PHE A 314 -5.88 -20.34 23.44
CA PHE A 314 -6.76 -20.66 22.32
C PHE A 314 -6.76 -22.15 22.00
N LEU A 315 -5.58 -22.77 21.89
CA LEU A 315 -5.46 -24.21 21.62
C LEU A 315 -6.07 -25.05 22.75
N ALA A 316 -5.87 -24.65 24.01
CA ALA A 316 -6.50 -25.30 25.17
C ALA A 316 -8.03 -25.14 25.17
N TRP A 317 -8.53 -23.98 24.74
CA TRP A 317 -9.96 -23.74 24.56
C TRP A 317 -10.53 -24.64 23.46
N ILE A 318 -9.92 -24.68 22.26
CA ILE A 318 -10.38 -25.55 21.16
C ILE A 318 -10.46 -27.01 21.61
N ASP A 319 -9.39 -27.56 22.20
CA ASP A 319 -9.37 -28.96 22.65
C ASP A 319 -10.51 -29.27 23.63
N ARG A 320 -10.77 -28.36 24.58
CA ARG A 320 -11.86 -28.51 25.53
C ARG A 320 -13.24 -28.48 24.87
N GLU A 321 -13.51 -27.51 24.01
CA GLU A 321 -14.83 -27.37 23.37
C GLU A 321 -15.11 -28.55 22.43
N VAL A 322 -14.11 -29.02 21.67
CA VAL A 322 -14.23 -30.19 20.80
C VAL A 322 -14.46 -31.47 21.62
N ARG A 323 -13.73 -31.68 22.73
CA ARG A 323 -13.95 -32.83 23.63
C ARG A 323 -15.32 -32.80 24.30
N ALA A 324 -15.88 -31.61 24.53
CA ALA A 324 -17.24 -31.44 25.03
C ALA A 324 -18.31 -31.69 23.94
N GLY A 325 -17.90 -32.07 22.72
CA GLY A 325 -18.80 -32.38 21.61
C GLY A 325 -19.35 -31.16 20.89
N LYS A 326 -18.79 -29.96 21.10
CA LYS A 326 -19.22 -28.76 20.37
C LYS A 326 -18.66 -28.76 18.95
N CYS A 327 -19.52 -28.40 18.00
CA CYS A 327 -19.14 -28.14 16.62
C CYS A 327 -18.84 -26.64 16.47
N LEU A 328 -17.56 -26.29 16.47
CA LEU A 328 -17.11 -24.90 16.28
C LEU A 328 -17.03 -24.58 14.79
N THR A 329 -17.47 -23.39 14.42
CA THR A 329 -17.27 -22.81 13.09
C THR A 329 -15.89 -22.16 12.98
N GLU A 330 -15.39 -22.01 11.75
CA GLU A 330 -14.15 -21.28 11.45
C GLU A 330 -14.20 -19.83 11.96
N TYR A 331 -15.37 -19.20 11.86
CA TYR A 331 -15.61 -17.85 12.38
C TYR A 331 -15.49 -17.79 13.91
N GLU A 332 -16.12 -18.70 14.65
CA GLU A 332 -16.02 -18.75 16.13
C GLU A 332 -14.58 -18.99 16.58
N ALA A 333 -13.82 -19.82 15.86
CA ALA A 333 -12.41 -20.03 16.15
C ALA A 333 -11.58 -18.75 15.93
N SER A 334 -11.81 -18.04 14.82
CA SER A 334 -11.15 -16.76 14.54
C SER A 334 -11.46 -15.70 15.60
N ASP A 335 -12.74 -15.52 15.93
CA ASP A 335 -13.20 -14.53 16.91
C ASP A 335 -12.65 -14.83 18.31
N MET A 336 -12.63 -16.11 18.70
CA MET A 336 -12.04 -16.53 19.97
C MET A 336 -10.54 -16.23 20.04
N LEU A 337 -9.77 -16.56 18.99
CA LEU A 337 -8.34 -16.26 18.97
C LEU A 337 -8.06 -14.76 19.09
N GLU A 338 -8.84 -13.93 18.38
CA GLU A 338 -8.72 -12.49 18.47
C GLU A 338 -9.09 -11.96 19.87
N SER A 339 -10.16 -12.48 20.48
CA SER A 339 -10.58 -12.10 21.84
C SER A 339 -9.47 -12.34 22.87
N LEU A 340 -8.76 -13.47 22.76
CA LEU A 340 -7.64 -13.82 23.64
C LEU A 340 -6.43 -12.92 23.41
N ARG A 341 -6.19 -12.51 22.16
CA ARG A 341 -5.14 -11.53 21.83
C ARG A 341 -5.48 -10.13 22.37
N ARG A 342 -6.75 -9.73 22.34
CA ARG A 342 -7.23 -8.44 22.89
C ARG A 342 -6.99 -8.30 24.38
N GLU A 343 -6.93 -9.40 25.12
CA GLU A 343 -6.57 -9.40 26.55
C GLU A 343 -5.08 -9.13 26.79
N MET A 344 -4.21 -9.26 25.78
CA MET A 344 -2.77 -9.11 25.95
C MET A 344 -2.37 -7.63 26.03
N ALA A 345 -1.45 -7.32 26.93
CA ALA A 345 -0.93 -5.95 27.08
C ALA A 345 -0.37 -5.42 25.75
N HIS A 346 -0.70 -4.16 25.46
CA HIS A 346 -0.33 -3.44 24.23
C HIS A 346 -0.92 -4.02 22.93
N PHE A 347 -1.97 -4.84 22.99
CA PHE A 347 -2.72 -5.21 21.80
C PHE A 347 -3.28 -3.97 21.09
N VAL A 348 -3.16 -3.94 19.76
CA VAL A 348 -3.63 -2.82 18.92
C VAL A 348 -4.74 -3.26 17.97
N GLN A 349 -4.44 -4.27 17.15
CA GLN A 349 -5.32 -4.89 16.16
C GLN A 349 -4.65 -6.18 15.64
N PRO A 350 -5.37 -7.06 14.93
CA PRO A 350 -4.76 -8.14 14.15
C PRO A 350 -3.77 -7.61 13.10
N SER A 351 -2.75 -8.38 12.74
CA SER A 351 -1.78 -8.02 11.70
C SER A 351 -2.18 -8.46 10.29
N PHE A 352 -3.23 -9.28 10.18
CA PHE A 352 -3.95 -9.68 8.97
C PHE A 352 -5.26 -10.36 9.40
N GLU A 353 -6.19 -10.55 8.48
CA GLU A 353 -7.42 -11.32 8.76
C GLU A 353 -7.08 -12.78 9.03
N THR A 354 -7.52 -13.31 10.18
CA THR A 354 -7.20 -14.68 10.60
C THR A 354 -7.71 -15.68 9.56
N ILE A 355 -6.80 -16.53 9.09
CA ILE A 355 -7.14 -17.68 8.24
C ILE A 355 -7.48 -18.85 9.16
N ALA A 356 -8.76 -19.18 9.29
CA ALA A 356 -9.26 -20.36 9.97
C ALA A 356 -9.89 -21.30 8.93
N GLY A 357 -9.22 -22.42 8.63
CA GLY A 357 -9.68 -23.41 7.65
C GLY A 357 -9.83 -24.79 8.27
N SER A 358 -10.93 -25.47 7.99
CA SER A 358 -11.21 -26.85 8.41
C SER A 358 -11.65 -27.72 7.24
N GLY A 359 -11.22 -28.98 7.21
CA GLY A 359 -11.55 -29.90 6.11
C GLY A 359 -11.03 -29.37 4.77
N PRO A 360 -11.84 -29.34 3.70
CA PRO A 360 -11.41 -28.83 2.38
C PRO A 360 -11.02 -27.34 2.32
N ASN A 361 -11.34 -26.55 3.35
CA ASN A 361 -10.97 -25.14 3.44
C ASN A 361 -9.55 -24.92 4.00
N GLY A 362 -8.98 -25.91 4.70
CA GLY A 362 -7.61 -25.88 5.24
C GLY A 362 -6.66 -26.65 4.34
#